data_AF-A0A8S3CEY1-F1
#
_entry.id   AF-A0A8S3CEY1-F1
#
_cell.length_a   1.000
_cell.length_b   1.000
_cell.length_c   1.000
_cell.angle_alpha   90.00
_cell.angle_beta   90.00
_cell.angle_gamma   90.00
#
_symmetry.space_group_name_H-M   'P 1'
#
loop_
_entity.id
_entity.type
_entity.pdbx_description
1 polymer ?
#
loop_
_entity_poly.entity_id
_entity_poly.type
_entity_poly.pdbx_seq_one_letter_code
_entity_poly.pdbx_strand_id
1 'polypeptide(L)' 'MSESIKLKNLLKKIKPSIQLEVRKKKPTSTAEFLEYAKEVEELFQLSNIIVDNNNNNNSNTCKYQQFPITSNYSLST' A
#
# COMPACT_ATOMS: atom_id res chain seq x y z
N MET A 1 -8.90 -25.19 -2.33
CA MET A 1 -7.66 -24.37 -2.28
C MET A 1 -7.44 -23.92 -0.84
N SER A 2 -6.23 -24.08 -0.28
CA SER A 2 -5.94 -23.69 1.11
C SER A 2 -5.89 -22.17 1.29
N GLU A 3 -6.16 -21.68 2.51
CA GLU A 3 -6.05 -20.25 2.85
C GLU A 3 -4.68 -19.68 2.51
N SER A 4 -3.60 -20.41 2.81
CA SER A 4 -2.23 -20.00 2.46
C SER A 4 -2.03 -19.77 0.97
N ILE A 5 -2.67 -20.56 0.11
CA ILE A 5 -2.61 -20.38 -1.35
C ILE A 5 -3.48 -19.18 -1.77
N LYS A 6 -4.67 -19.01 -1.18
CA LYS A 6 -5.53 -17.84 -1.44
C LYS A 6 -4.82 -16.53 -1.10
N LEU A 7 -4.18 -16.45 0.06
CA LEU A 7 -3.41 -15.29 0.50
C LEU A 7 -2.24 -14.98 -0.43
N LYS A 8 -1.49 -16.01 -0.86
CA LYS A 8 -0.41 -15.84 -1.85
C LYS A 8 -0.94 -15.31 -3.18
N ASN A 9 -2.10 -15.77 -3.62
CA ASN A 9 -2.71 -15.30 -4.87
C ASN A 9 -3.22 -13.86 -4.75
N LEU A 10 -3.84 -13.50 -3.62
CA LEU A 10 -4.31 -12.13 -3.36
C LEU A 10 -3.16 -11.14 -3.26
N LEU A 11 -2.06 -11.51 -2.59
CA LEU A 11 -0.83 -10.70 -2.51
C LEU A 11 -0.25 -10.33 -3.87
N LYS A 12 -0.46 -11.15 -4.91
CA LYS A 12 0.03 -10.87 -6.28
C LYS A 12 -0.89 -9.95 -7.07
N LYS A 13 -2.14 -9.77 -6.64
CA LYS A 13 -3.17 -9.00 -7.37
C LYS A 13 -3.31 -7.55 -6.89
N ILE A 14 -2.82 -7.23 -5.69
CA ILE A 14 -2.95 -5.89 -5.10
C ILE A 14 -1.78 -4.98 -5.48
N LYS A 15 -1.99 -3.66 -5.36
CA LYS A 15 -0.97 -2.64 -5.62
C LYS A 15 0.25 -2.85 -4.69
N PRO A 16 1.51 -2.63 -5.15
CA PRO A 16 2.70 -2.82 -4.32
C PRO A 16 2.70 -2.01 -3.00
N SER A 17 2.13 -0.80 -3.01
CA SER A 17 1.98 0.04 -1.81
C SER A 17 1.10 -0.62 -0.75
N ILE A 18 -0.07 -1.13 -1.15
CA ILE A 18 -0.99 -1.86 -0.27
C ILE A 18 -0.36 -3.20 0.16
N GLN A 19 0.37 -3.86 -0.75
CA GLN A 19 1.03 -5.14 -0.49
C GLN A 19 2.03 -5.06 0.67
N LEU A 20 2.80 -3.97 0.75
CA LEU A 20 3.76 -3.76 1.82
C LEU A 20 3.06 -3.65 3.18
N GLU A 21 2.00 -2.84 3.27
CA GLU A 21 1.27 -2.62 4.53
C GLU A 21 0.52 -3.87 5.00
N VAL A 22 -0.16 -4.56 4.08
CA VAL A 22 -0.86 -5.82 4.41
C VAL A 22 0.13 -6.90 4.87
N ARG A 23 1.34 -6.96 4.32
CA ARG A 23 2.39 -7.89 4.77
C ARG A 23 2.85 -7.62 6.21
N LYS A 24 2.92 -6.35 6.63
CA LYS A 24 3.29 -5.99 8.01
C LYS A 24 2.28 -6.52 9.02
N LYS A 25 0.99 -6.53 8.65
CA LYS A 25 -0.12 -7.02 9.49
C LYS A 25 -0.20 -8.55 9.58
N LYS A 26 0.46 -9.29 8.68
CA LYS A 26 0.53 -10.76 8.66
C LYS A 26 -0.86 -11.45 8.78
N PRO A 27 -1.81 -11.18 7.87
CA PRO A 27 -3.14 -11.80 7.92
C PRO A 27 -3.03 -13.33 7.84
N THR A 28 -3.84 -14.00 8.66
CA THR A 28 -3.89 -15.47 8.73
C THR A 28 -5.05 -16.04 7.92
N SER A 29 -6.07 -15.22 7.64
CA SER A 29 -7.26 -15.57 6.88
C SER A 29 -7.48 -14.64 5.70
N THR A 30 -8.18 -15.13 4.67
CA THR A 30 -8.60 -14.30 3.54
C THR A 30 -9.46 -13.10 3.98
N ALA A 31 -10.28 -13.26 5.02
CA ALA A 31 -11.10 -12.18 5.56
C ALA A 31 -10.26 -11.04 6.14
N GLU A 32 -9.30 -11.36 7.03
CA GLU A 32 -8.35 -10.38 7.58
C GLU A 32 -7.56 -9.67 6.47
N PHE A 33 -7.13 -10.43 5.45
CA PHE A 33 -6.42 -9.85 4.32
C PHE A 33 -7.25 -8.77 3.62
N LEU A 34 -8.53 -9.05 3.35
CA LEU A 34 -9.41 -8.12 2.65
C LEU A 34 -9.75 -6.90 3.51
N GLU A 35 -9.95 -7.11 4.81
CA GLU A 35 -10.17 -6.03 5.77
C GLU A 35 -8.98 -5.07 5.83
N TYR A 36 -7.75 -5.59 6.00
CA TYR A 36 -6.54 -4.76 6.03
C TYR A 36 -6.28 -4.09 4.68
N ALA A 37 -6.52 -4.78 3.57
CA ALA A 37 -6.34 -4.18 2.24
C ALA A 37 -7.31 -3.01 2.03
N LYS A 38 -8.56 -3.14 2.49
CA LYS A 38 -9.57 -2.09 2.44
C LYS A 38 -9.20 -0.89 3.32
N GLU A 39 -8.84 -1.13 4.58
CA GLU A 39 -8.41 -0.08 5.52
C GLU A 39 -7.25 0.75 4.94
N VAL A 40 -6.23 0.07 4.39
CA VAL A 40 -5.07 0.74 3.79
C VAL A 40 -5.46 1.53 2.56
N GLU A 41 -6.33 0.99 1.69
CA GLU A 41 -6.80 1.72 0.51
C GLU A 41 -7.61 2.97 0.86
N GLU A 42 -8.47 2.89 1.89
CA GLU A 42 -9.21 4.06 2.39
C GLU A 42 -8.25 5.13 2.93
N LEU A 43 -7.24 4.77 3.72
CA LEU A 43 -6.23 5.72 4.19
C LEU A 43 -5.44 6.37 3.05
N PHE A 44 -5.10 5.61 2.00
CA PHE A 44 -4.45 6.16 0.81
C PHE A 44 -5.35 7.13 0.03
N GLN A 45 -6.66 6.89 0.01
CA GLN A 45 -7.60 7.82 -0.62
C GLN A 45 -7.71 9.11 0.19
N LEU A 46 -7.79 9.00 1.52
CA LEU A 46 -7.83 10.15 2.42
C LEU A 46 -6.56 11.00 2.33
N SER A 47 -5.37 10.38 2.19
CA SER A 47 -4.12 11.13 2.03
C SER A 47 -4.03 11.93 0.73
N ASN A 48 -4.85 11.58 -0.26
CA ASN A 48 -4.91 12.24 -1.57
C ASN A 48 -6.06 13.24 -1.68
N ILE A 49 -6.77 13.52 -0.58
CA ILE A 49 -7.71 14.65 -0.55
C ILE A 49 -6.89 15.93 -0.55
N ILE A 50 -6.66 16.45 -1.75
CA ILE A 50 -6.27 17.85 -1.91
C ILE A 50 -7.52 18.63 -1.47
N VAL A 51 -7.39 19.41 -0.39
CA VAL A 51 -8.41 20.39 -0.03
C VAL A 51 -8.33 21.48 -1.10
N ASP A 52 -8.95 21.25 -2.24
CA ASP A 52 -9.14 22.24 -3.30
C ASP A 52 -10.12 23.28 -2.78
N ASN A 53 -9.61 24.20 -1.97
CA ASN A 53 -10.38 25.34 -1.50
C ASN A 53 -10.54 26.42 -2.59
N ASN A 54 -10.29 26.10 -3.85
CA ASN A 54 -10.59 26.98 -4.98
C ASN A 54 -10.74 26.17 -6.26
N ASN A 55 -11.89 26.37 -6.91
CA ASN A 55 -12.13 26.07 -8.32
C ASN A 55 -10.91 26.45 -9.16
N ASN A 56 -10.14 25.48 -9.65
CA ASN A 56 -9.65 25.52 -11.02
C ASN A 56 -9.12 24.17 -11.47
N ASN A 57 -9.71 23.72 -12.57
CA ASN A 57 -9.31 22.54 -13.31
C ASN A 57 -7.84 22.64 -13.70
N ASN A 58 -6.98 21.80 -13.11
CA ASN A 58 -5.84 21.27 -13.84
C ASN A 58 -5.38 19.95 -13.25
N SER A 59 -5.77 18.88 -13.94
CA SER A 59 -5.30 17.51 -13.72
C SER A 59 -3.78 17.45 -13.88
N ASN A 60 -3.04 17.56 -12.79
CA ASN A 60 -1.67 17.12 -12.72
C ASN A 60 -1.59 15.89 -11.81
N THR A 61 -1.41 14.77 -12.48
CA THR A 61 -1.15 13.45 -11.91
C THR A 61 -0.05 13.54 -10.85
N CYS A 62 -0.38 13.09 -9.65
CA CYS A 62 0.53 13.06 -8.51
C CYS A 62 1.74 12.18 -8.86
N LYS A 63 2.89 12.81 -9.10
CA LYS A 63 4.17 12.15 -9.25
C LYS A 63 4.57 11.60 -7.87
N TYR A 64 4.62 10.28 -7.77
CA TYR A 64 5.13 9.57 -6.60
C TYR A 64 6.52 10.12 -6.24
N GLN A 65 6.65 10.72 -5.05
CA GLN A 65 7.96 10.96 -4.45
C GLN A 65 8.58 9.61 -4.10
N GLN A 66 9.57 9.22 -4.89
CA GLN A 66 10.46 8.11 -4.62
C GLN A 66 11.30 8.47 -3.40
N PHE A 67 10.97 7.95 -2.21
CA PHE A 67 11.86 8.08 -1.06
C PHE A 67 13.15 7.29 -1.35
N PRO A 68 14.34 7.91 -1.28
CA PRO A 68 15.59 7.16 -1.39
C PRO A 68 15.76 6.26 -0.18
N ILE A 69 15.89 4.96 -0.41
CA ILE A 69 16.26 3.99 0.62
C ILE A 69 17.78 4.14 0.83
N THR A 70 18.19 4.88 1.86
CA THR A 70 19.59 4.82 2.32
C THR A 70 19.78 3.55 3.15
N SER A 71 20.18 2.47 2.48
CA SER A 71 20.63 1.25 3.14
C SER A 71 22.06 1.44 3.67
N ASN A 72 22.18 1.92 4.91
CA ASN A 72 23.45 1.88 5.65
C ASN A 72 23.57 0.53 6.38
N TYR A 73 24.07 -0.50 5.69
CA TYR A 73 24.69 -1.65 6.35
C TYR A 73 26.19 -1.53 6.18
N SER A 74 26.84 -1.01 7.22
CA SER A 74 28.30 -1.05 7.33
C SER A 74 28.74 -2.49 7.57
N LEU A 75 29.46 -3.03 6.60
CA LEU A 75 30.17 -4.29 6.68
C LEU A 75 31.42 -4.07 7.55
N SER A 76 31.43 -4.59 8.77
CA SER A 76 32.67 -4.71 9.56
C SER A 76 33.24 -6.10 9.33
N THR A 77 34.37 -6.15 8.63
CA THR A 77 35.29 -7.30 8.51
C THR A 77 35.93 -7.62 9.85
#